data_AF-Q5W9D8-F1
#
_entry.id   AF-Q5W9D8-F1
#
_cell.length_a   1.000
_cell.length_b   1.000
_cell.length_c   1.000
_cell.angle_alpha   90.00
_cell.angle_beta   90.00
_cell.angle_gamma   90.00
#
_symmetry.space_group_name_H-M   'P 1'
#
loop_
_entity.id
_entity.type
_entity.pdbx_description
1 polymer ?
#
loop_
_entity_poly.entity_id
_entity_poly.type
_entity_poly.pdbx_seq_one_letter_code
_entity_poly.pdbx_strand_id
1 'polypeptide(L)'
;ILNSAFDHVGALPGDYYPQELRAEIDAINARVYETLNNGVYRSGFATTQEAYEEAVHPLFETLDWLEEHLTGREWLVGDRLTEADIRLFTTLVRFDAIYHGHFKCNLRRIADYPNLSRLTWKLASHERVAPTIDLRHAKAHYYRSHTSVNPTGIVPVGPAEPLGPGHSLTGIQPLPA
;
A
#
# COMPACT_ATOMS: atom_id res chain seq x y z
N ILE A 1 7.96 9.90 17.36
CA ILE A 1 7.75 11.36 17.62
C ILE A 1 6.27 11.70 17.51
N LEU A 2 5.65 11.63 16.32
CA LEU A 2 4.25 12.07 16.13
C LEU A 2 3.21 11.31 16.97
N ASN A 3 3.47 10.06 17.35
CA ASN A 3 2.54 9.21 18.10
C ASN A 3 2.23 9.67 19.53
N SER A 4 3.10 10.46 20.16
CA SER A 4 2.92 10.87 21.56
C SER A 4 3.58 12.18 21.96
N ALA A 5 4.52 12.70 21.16
CA ALA A 5 5.28 13.90 21.54
C ALA A 5 4.40 15.16 21.67
N PHE A 6 3.19 15.16 21.09
CA PHE A 6 2.28 16.30 21.08
C PHE A 6 1.03 16.12 21.95
N ASP A 7 0.93 15.01 22.69
CA ASP A 7 -0.25 14.71 23.55
C ASP A 7 -0.50 15.82 24.57
N HIS A 8 0.59 16.37 25.11
CA HIS A 8 0.56 17.45 26.10
C HIS A 8 0.19 18.83 25.52
N VAL A 9 0.12 18.99 24.19
CA VAL A 9 -0.25 20.25 23.53
C VAL A 9 -1.53 20.14 22.70
N GLY A 10 -2.37 19.12 22.95
CA GLY A 10 -3.70 19.00 22.36
C GLY A 10 -3.77 18.13 21.11
N ALA A 11 -2.81 17.21 20.89
CA ALA A 11 -3.00 16.14 19.93
C ALA A 11 -4.25 15.31 20.26
N LEU A 12 -4.89 14.76 19.24
CA LEU A 12 -6.05 13.92 19.44
C LEU A 12 -5.64 12.58 20.08
N PRO A 13 -6.47 12.01 20.98
CA PRO A 13 -6.17 10.72 21.58
C PRO A 13 -5.96 9.62 20.53
N GLY A 14 -4.88 8.87 20.68
CA GLY A 14 -4.56 7.73 19.84
C GLY A 14 -3.15 7.24 20.11
N ASP A 15 -2.98 5.92 20.20
CA ASP A 15 -1.67 5.28 20.26
C ASP A 15 -1.62 4.18 19.20
N TYR A 16 -0.79 4.37 18.19
CA TYR A 16 -0.60 3.45 17.08
C TYR A 16 0.59 2.50 17.30
N TYR A 17 1.31 2.64 18.41
CA TYR A 17 2.43 1.77 18.81
C TYR A 17 2.41 1.47 20.33
N PRO A 18 1.28 0.92 20.84
CA PRO A 18 1.09 0.69 22.26
C PRO A 18 2.01 -0.43 22.77
N GLN A 19 2.50 -0.29 24.00
CA GLN A 19 3.58 -1.11 24.57
C GLN A 19 3.31 -2.61 24.48
N GLU A 20 2.07 -3.02 24.75
CA GLU A 20 1.62 -4.41 24.77
C GLU A 20 1.59 -5.08 23.39
N LEU A 21 1.54 -4.31 22.31
CA LEU A 21 1.50 -4.83 20.93
C LEU A 21 2.83 -4.69 20.17
N ARG A 22 3.84 -4.00 20.75
CA ARG A 22 5.07 -3.64 20.02
C ARG A 22 5.80 -4.81 19.40
N ALA A 23 5.95 -5.92 20.14
CA ALA A 23 6.68 -7.08 19.64
C ALA A 23 6.03 -7.68 18.39
N GLU A 24 4.70 -7.74 18.35
CA GLU A 24 3.95 -8.24 17.19
C GLU A 24 3.98 -7.23 16.04
N ILE A 25 3.79 -5.93 16.34
CA ILE A 25 3.92 -4.83 15.36
C ILE A 25 5.29 -4.87 14.69
N ASP A 26 6.37 -5.00 15.46
CA ASP A 26 7.75 -5.01 14.97
C ASP A 26 8.01 -6.23 14.07
N ALA A 27 7.50 -7.41 14.44
CA ALA A 27 7.64 -8.62 13.65
C ALA A 27 6.93 -8.51 12.29
N ILE A 28 5.68 -8.02 12.27
CA ILE A 28 4.94 -7.78 11.04
C ILE A 28 5.63 -6.71 10.20
N ASN A 29 6.03 -5.60 10.81
CA ASN A 29 6.71 -4.49 10.14
C ASN A 29 8.03 -4.92 9.50
N ALA A 30 8.81 -5.79 10.15
CA ALA A 30 10.06 -6.28 9.60
C ALA A 30 9.83 -7.07 8.31
N ARG A 31 8.89 -8.03 8.34
CA ARG A 31 8.52 -8.81 7.14
C ARG A 31 7.95 -7.92 6.04
N VAL A 32 6.94 -7.11 6.37
CA VAL A 32 6.28 -6.22 5.40
C VAL A 32 7.28 -5.23 4.78
N TYR A 33 8.23 -4.70 5.55
CA TYR A 33 9.25 -3.82 5.01
C TYR A 33 10.17 -4.55 4.03
N GLU A 34 10.75 -5.68 4.46
CA GLU A 34 11.78 -6.39 3.70
C GLU A 34 11.26 -6.92 2.35
N THR A 35 10.12 -7.61 2.37
CA THR A 35 9.62 -8.36 1.22
C THR A 35 8.53 -7.64 0.43
N LEU A 36 7.85 -6.65 1.01
CA LEU A 36 6.77 -5.92 0.32
C LEU A 36 7.10 -4.45 0.09
N ASN A 37 7.28 -3.63 1.12
CA ASN A 37 7.51 -2.19 0.95
C ASN A 37 8.79 -1.91 0.15
N ASN A 38 9.88 -2.60 0.49
CA ASN A 38 11.12 -2.56 -0.27
C ASN A 38 11.09 -3.55 -1.46
N GLY A 39 10.37 -4.67 -1.32
CA GLY A 39 10.27 -5.69 -2.36
C GLY A 39 9.73 -5.17 -3.69
N VAL A 40 8.71 -4.29 -3.70
CA VAL A 40 8.21 -3.69 -4.95
C VAL A 40 9.31 -2.90 -5.69
N TYR A 41 10.21 -2.23 -4.96
CA TYR A 41 11.33 -1.50 -5.55
C TYR A 41 12.42 -2.46 -6.05
N ARG A 42 12.75 -3.49 -5.27
CA ARG A 42 13.69 -4.54 -5.69
C ARG A 42 13.23 -5.20 -6.98
N SER A 43 11.94 -5.54 -7.09
CA SER A 43 11.33 -6.05 -8.31
C SER A 43 11.40 -5.03 -9.46
N GLY A 44 11.00 -3.79 -9.20
CA GLY A 44 10.91 -2.76 -10.24
C GLY A 44 12.23 -2.28 -10.83
N PHE A 45 13.32 -2.36 -10.04
CA PHE A 45 14.65 -1.93 -10.43
C PHE A 45 15.62 -3.08 -10.72
N ALA A 46 15.16 -4.32 -10.68
CA ALA A 46 15.98 -5.47 -11.05
C ALA A 46 16.51 -5.32 -12.49
N THR A 47 17.80 -5.61 -12.68
CA THR A 47 18.50 -5.52 -13.97
C THR A 47 18.71 -6.89 -14.62
N THR A 48 18.41 -7.97 -13.89
CA THR A 48 18.51 -9.36 -14.33
C THR A 48 17.21 -10.09 -14.02
N GLN A 49 16.89 -11.15 -14.77
CA GLN A 49 15.68 -11.94 -14.55
C GLN A 49 15.69 -12.60 -13.16
N GLU A 50 16.84 -13.12 -12.74
CA GLU A 50 17.02 -13.83 -11.47
C GLU A 50 16.74 -12.89 -10.28
N ALA A 51 17.34 -11.70 -10.26
CA ALA A 51 17.08 -10.69 -9.24
C ALA A 51 15.62 -10.22 -9.19
N TYR A 52 14.93 -10.18 -10.34
CA TYR A 52 13.50 -9.88 -10.39
C TYR A 52 12.69 -11.01 -9.73
N GLU A 53 12.97 -12.26 -10.07
CA GLU A 53 12.28 -13.44 -9.51
C GLU A 53 12.53 -13.57 -8.00
N GLU A 54 13.76 -13.37 -7.55
CA GLU A 54 14.14 -13.36 -6.12
C GLU A 54 13.45 -12.24 -5.32
N ALA A 55 13.00 -11.16 -5.98
CA ALA A 55 12.26 -10.08 -5.33
C ALA A 55 10.74 -10.29 -5.40
N VAL A 56 10.23 -10.70 -6.56
CA VAL A 56 8.79 -10.77 -6.81
C VAL A 56 8.13 -11.96 -6.11
N HIS A 57 8.82 -13.10 -5.98
CA HIS A 57 8.24 -14.28 -5.31
C HIS A 57 8.01 -14.05 -3.81
N PRO A 58 9.01 -13.62 -3.00
CA PRO A 58 8.79 -13.35 -1.57
C PRO A 58 7.77 -12.22 -1.31
N LEU A 59 7.68 -11.26 -2.23
CA LEU A 59 6.66 -10.22 -2.21
C LEU A 59 5.26 -10.83 -2.25
N PHE A 60 4.98 -11.69 -3.22
CA PHE A 60 3.67 -12.33 -3.35
C PHE A 60 3.39 -13.35 -2.24
N GLU A 61 4.40 -14.08 -1.75
CA GLU A 61 4.27 -14.91 -0.54
C GLU A 61 3.87 -14.09 0.69
N THR A 62 4.32 -12.83 0.76
CA THR A 62 3.96 -11.91 1.85
C THR A 62 2.54 -11.36 1.68
N LEU A 63 2.12 -11.04 0.46
CA LEU A 63 0.72 -10.67 0.18
C LEU A 63 -0.24 -11.82 0.51
N ASP A 64 0.10 -13.06 0.12
CA ASP A 64 -0.71 -14.24 0.42
C ASP A 64 -0.81 -14.49 1.92
N TRP A 65 0.32 -14.37 2.63
CA TRP A 65 0.33 -14.48 4.09
C TRP A 65 -0.48 -13.38 4.77
N LEU A 66 -0.40 -12.13 4.30
CA LEU A 66 -1.19 -11.02 4.85
C LEU A 66 -2.68 -11.21 4.60
N GLU A 67 -3.06 -11.68 3.41
CA GLU A 67 -4.45 -11.97 3.06
C GLU A 67 -5.05 -13.01 4.03
N GLU A 68 -4.33 -14.11 4.26
CA GLU A 68 -4.76 -15.15 5.20
C GLU A 68 -4.71 -14.65 6.65
N HIS A 69 -3.69 -13.87 7.02
CA HIS A 69 -3.58 -13.28 8.35
C HIS A 69 -4.74 -12.31 8.66
N LEU A 70 -5.31 -11.66 7.66
CA LEU A 70 -6.47 -10.79 7.83
C LEU A 70 -7.81 -11.54 7.80
N THR A 71 -7.82 -12.87 7.60
CA THR A 71 -9.05 -13.67 7.66
C THR A 71 -9.65 -13.59 9.06
N GLY A 72 -10.86 -13.01 9.15
CA GLY A 72 -11.56 -12.79 10.40
C GLY A 72 -10.97 -11.70 11.31
N ARG A 73 -9.93 -10.98 10.87
CA ARG A 73 -9.30 -9.89 11.62
C ARG A 73 -9.56 -8.56 10.96
N GLU A 74 -9.78 -7.51 11.75
CA GLU A 74 -10.01 -6.17 11.20
C GLU A 74 -8.72 -5.39 10.94
N TRP A 75 -7.67 -5.71 11.70
CA TRP A 75 -6.37 -5.06 11.71
C TRP A 75 -5.27 -6.13 11.75
N LEU A 76 -4.04 -5.74 11.42
CA LEU A 76 -2.89 -6.65 11.42
C LEU A 76 -2.52 -7.15 12.83
N VAL A 77 -2.72 -6.32 13.86
CA VAL A 77 -2.33 -6.64 15.24
C VAL A 77 -3.44 -6.24 16.20
N GLY A 78 -3.86 -7.17 17.05
CA GLY A 78 -4.93 -6.95 18.02
C GLY A 78 -6.29 -6.61 17.37
N ASP A 79 -7.06 -5.77 18.06
CA ASP A 79 -8.42 -5.34 17.68
C ASP A 79 -8.48 -3.84 17.33
N ARG A 80 -7.33 -3.22 17.06
CA ARG A 80 -7.22 -1.77 16.82
C ARG A 80 -6.25 -1.43 15.69
N LEU A 81 -6.42 -0.23 15.12
CA LEU A 81 -5.48 0.34 14.16
C LEU A 81 -4.11 0.57 14.81
N THR A 82 -3.05 0.10 14.16
CA THR A 82 -1.66 0.30 14.58
C THR A 82 -0.81 0.89 13.45
N GLU A 83 0.44 1.23 13.74
CA GLU A 83 1.38 1.68 12.71
C GLU A 83 1.69 0.61 11.67
N ALA A 84 1.50 -0.68 11.98
CA ALA A 84 1.69 -1.76 11.01
C ALA A 84 0.71 -1.63 9.85
N ASP A 85 -0.57 -1.37 10.14
CA ASP A 85 -1.61 -1.17 9.13
C ASP A 85 -1.32 0.08 8.29
N ILE A 86 -0.88 1.17 8.94
CA ILE A 86 -0.55 2.43 8.29
C ILE A 86 0.63 2.24 7.32
N ARG A 87 1.68 1.53 7.74
CA ARG A 87 2.85 1.23 6.91
C ARG A 87 2.47 0.36 5.73
N LEU A 88 1.71 -0.70 5.95
CA LEU A 88 1.21 -1.57 4.88
C LEU A 88 0.36 -0.79 3.86
N PHE A 89 -0.61 -0.01 4.35
CA PHE A 89 -1.55 0.76 3.53
C PHE A 89 -0.85 1.65 2.51
N THR A 90 0.23 2.33 2.91
CA THR A 90 0.95 3.23 2.00
C THR A 90 1.50 2.51 0.76
N THR A 91 1.84 1.23 0.85
CA THR A 91 2.20 0.41 -0.31
C THR A 91 0.97 -0.07 -1.06
N LEU A 92 -0.03 -0.61 -0.36
CA LEU A 92 -1.22 -1.19 -1.00
C LEU A 92 -1.99 -0.18 -1.86
N VAL A 93 -2.19 1.05 -1.37
CA VAL A 93 -2.95 2.09 -2.09
C VAL A 93 -2.30 2.51 -3.41
N ARG A 94 -0.99 2.24 -3.59
CA ARG A 94 -0.23 2.55 -4.81
C ARG A 94 -0.06 1.34 -5.71
N PHE A 95 -0.36 0.13 -5.23
CA PHE A 95 0.06 -1.10 -5.86
C PHE A 95 -0.53 -1.27 -7.26
N ASP A 96 -1.86 -1.31 -7.37
CA ASP A 96 -2.53 -1.58 -8.65
C ASP A 96 -2.31 -0.46 -9.66
N ALA A 97 -2.17 0.78 -9.18
CA ALA A 97 -1.98 1.97 -10.01
C ALA A 97 -0.56 2.17 -10.52
N ILE A 98 0.43 1.61 -9.82
CA ILE A 98 1.85 1.88 -10.05
C ILE A 98 2.64 0.57 -10.03
N TYR A 99 2.77 -0.09 -8.87
CA TYR A 99 3.70 -1.20 -8.70
C TYR A 99 3.37 -2.41 -9.58
N HIS A 100 2.08 -2.70 -9.76
CA HIS A 100 1.60 -3.79 -10.60
C HIS A 100 2.16 -3.69 -12.02
N GLY A 101 2.00 -2.55 -12.68
CA GLY A 101 2.52 -2.33 -14.03
C GLY A 101 3.97 -1.87 -14.05
N HIS A 102 4.24 -0.71 -13.45
CA HIS A 102 5.54 -0.01 -13.53
C HIS A 102 6.69 -0.84 -12.98
N PHE A 103 6.46 -1.56 -11.87
CA PHE A 103 7.47 -2.41 -11.22
C PHE A 103 7.29 -3.90 -11.50
N LYS A 104 6.44 -4.24 -12.47
CA LYS A 104 6.17 -5.62 -12.90
C LYS A 104 5.70 -6.54 -11.76
N CYS A 105 5.13 -5.98 -10.69
CA CYS A 105 4.57 -6.79 -9.60
C CYS A 105 3.17 -7.30 -9.98
N ASN A 106 3.07 -8.11 -11.03
CA ASN A 106 1.82 -8.38 -11.75
C ASN A 106 1.32 -9.82 -11.69
N LEU A 107 1.67 -10.60 -10.66
CA LEU A 107 1.07 -11.93 -10.48
C LEU A 107 -0.42 -11.81 -10.12
N ARG A 108 -0.78 -10.84 -9.26
CA ARG A 108 -2.15 -10.49 -8.85
C ARG A 108 -2.22 -9.01 -8.50
N ARG A 109 -3.41 -8.41 -8.57
CA ARG A 109 -3.70 -7.06 -8.06
C ARG A 109 -4.12 -7.13 -6.60
N ILE A 110 -4.00 -6.03 -5.86
CA ILE A 110 -4.62 -5.90 -4.53
C ILE A 110 -6.13 -6.09 -4.62
N ALA A 111 -6.76 -5.60 -5.69
CA ALA A 111 -8.18 -5.84 -5.99
C ALA A 111 -8.57 -7.35 -6.07
N ASP A 112 -7.61 -8.25 -6.26
CA ASP A 112 -7.86 -9.71 -6.32
C ASP A 112 -7.73 -10.38 -4.94
N TYR A 113 -7.38 -9.63 -3.89
CA TYR A 113 -7.27 -10.07 -2.49
C TYR A 113 -8.39 -9.43 -1.64
N PRO A 114 -9.45 -10.17 -1.27
CA PRO A 114 -10.60 -9.60 -0.55
C PRO A 114 -10.25 -8.90 0.77
N ASN A 115 -9.42 -9.49 1.63
CA ASN A 115 -9.11 -8.91 2.93
C ASN A 115 -8.16 -7.71 2.81
N LEU A 116 -7.16 -7.78 1.94
CA LEU A 116 -6.26 -6.65 1.65
C LEU A 116 -7.00 -5.50 0.97
N SER A 117 -7.91 -5.78 0.04
CA SER A 117 -8.79 -4.78 -0.58
C SER A 117 -9.64 -4.08 0.47
N ARG A 118 -10.27 -4.85 1.36
CA ARG A 118 -11.08 -4.31 2.46
C ARG A 118 -10.26 -3.41 3.39
N LEU A 119 -9.07 -3.83 3.81
CA LEU A 119 -8.17 -3.01 4.65
C LEU A 119 -7.78 -1.72 3.93
N THR A 120 -7.40 -1.82 2.66
CA THR A 120 -6.98 -0.66 1.85
C THR A 120 -8.11 0.32 1.67
N TRP A 121 -9.32 -0.16 1.35
CA TRP A 121 -10.50 0.68 1.21
C TRP A 121 -10.87 1.36 2.53
N LYS A 122 -10.90 0.62 3.63
CA LYS A 122 -11.23 1.15 4.95
C LYS A 122 -10.35 2.36 5.30
N LEU A 123 -9.05 2.26 5.06
CA LEU A 123 -8.12 3.36 5.31
C LEU A 123 -8.22 4.46 4.25
N ALA A 124 -8.39 4.11 2.97
CA ALA A 124 -8.52 5.10 1.89
C ALA A 124 -9.80 5.94 1.99
N SER A 125 -10.88 5.39 2.55
CA SER A 125 -12.16 6.06 2.74
C SER A 125 -12.29 6.79 4.08
N HIS A 126 -11.29 6.69 4.96
CA HIS A 126 -11.30 7.42 6.22
C HIS A 126 -11.21 8.94 5.93
N GLU A 127 -12.10 9.74 6.53
CA GLU A 127 -12.30 11.17 6.22
C GLU A 127 -11.00 12.01 6.28
N ARG A 128 -10.07 11.63 7.18
CA ARG A 128 -8.78 12.31 7.38
C ARG A 128 -7.65 11.75 6.54
N VAL A 129 -7.81 10.56 5.98
CA VAL A 129 -6.80 9.89 5.17
C VAL A 129 -7.06 10.14 3.69
N ALA A 130 -8.32 10.09 3.25
CA ALA A 130 -8.70 10.32 1.85
C ALA A 130 -8.06 11.58 1.24
N PRO A 131 -8.03 12.75 1.92
CA PRO A 131 -7.43 13.97 1.37
C PRO A 131 -5.90 13.89 1.18
N THR A 132 -5.24 12.91 1.79
CA THR A 132 -3.78 12.70 1.69
C THR A 132 -3.36 11.89 0.46
N ILE A 133 -4.33 11.33 -0.27
CA ILE A 133 -4.10 10.42 -1.40
C ILE A 133 -4.26 11.19 -2.71
N ASP A 134 -3.15 11.53 -3.36
CA ASP A 134 -3.15 11.99 -4.75
C ASP A 134 -2.44 10.96 -5.65
N LEU A 135 -3.21 10.04 -6.22
CA LEU A 135 -2.70 9.04 -7.15
C LEU A 135 -2.26 9.63 -8.50
N ARG A 136 -2.76 10.81 -8.90
CA ARG A 136 -2.26 11.45 -10.12
C ARG A 136 -0.84 11.94 -9.91
N HIS A 137 -0.59 12.59 -8.77
CA HIS A 137 0.76 13.00 -8.38
C HIS A 137 1.69 11.78 -8.23
N ALA A 138 1.24 10.72 -7.54
CA ALA A 138 2.03 9.51 -7.40
C ALA A 138 2.33 8.86 -8.77
N LYS A 139 1.33 8.64 -9.63
CA LYS A 139 1.56 8.06 -10.96
C LYS A 139 2.51 8.92 -11.80
N ALA A 140 2.32 10.24 -11.81
CA ALA A 140 3.19 11.15 -12.55
C ALA A 140 4.64 11.04 -12.06
N HIS A 141 4.87 10.98 -10.74
CA HIS A 141 6.21 10.80 -10.18
C HIS A 141 6.84 9.48 -10.67
N TYR A 142 6.19 8.33 -10.43
CA TYR A 142 6.80 7.04 -10.75
C TYR A 142 7.04 6.83 -12.25
N TYR A 143 6.04 7.11 -13.07
CA TYR A 143 6.12 6.83 -14.51
C TYR A 143 7.02 7.83 -15.25
N ARG A 144 7.18 9.08 -14.78
CA ARG A 144 8.03 10.09 -15.44
C ARG A 144 9.44 10.17 -14.88
N SER A 145 9.66 9.94 -13.58
CA SER A 145 10.98 10.11 -12.95
C SER A 145 11.88 8.89 -13.13
N HIS A 146 11.33 7.68 -13.24
CA HIS A 146 12.11 6.44 -13.38
C HIS A 146 12.40 6.12 -14.85
N THR A 147 13.18 6.96 -15.52
CA THR A 147 13.50 6.81 -16.96
C THR A 147 14.27 5.54 -17.30
N SER A 148 14.98 4.93 -16.33
CA SER A 148 15.60 3.61 -16.50
C SER A 148 14.59 2.48 -16.63
N VAL A 149 13.40 2.62 -16.02
CA VAL A 149 12.31 1.63 -16.05
C VAL A 149 11.31 1.96 -17.16
N ASN A 150 10.99 3.25 -17.35
CA ASN A 150 10.06 3.74 -18.35
C ASN A 150 10.68 4.90 -19.16
N PRO A 151 11.51 4.61 -20.19
CA PRO A 151 12.20 5.64 -20.96
C PRO A 151 11.28 6.65 -21.66
N THR A 152 10.05 6.23 -21.99
CA THR A 152 9.08 7.10 -22.69
C THR A 152 8.40 8.11 -21.76
N GLY A 153 8.46 7.91 -20.44
CA GLY A 153 7.76 8.74 -19.47
C GLY A 153 6.22 8.71 -19.56
N ILE A 154 5.66 7.81 -20.37
CA ILE A 154 4.21 7.69 -20.55
C ILE A 154 3.58 7.23 -19.24
N VAL A 155 2.55 7.96 -18.80
CA VAL A 155 1.74 7.60 -17.63
C VAL A 155 0.50 6.87 -18.13
N PRO A 156 0.25 5.60 -17.74
CA PRO A 156 -0.92 4.88 -18.19
C PRO A 156 -2.20 5.53 -17.66
N VAL A 157 -3.29 5.43 -18.43
CA VAL A 157 -4.60 5.94 -18.00
C VAL A 157 -5.15 5.10 -16.85
N GLY A 158 -5.05 3.77 -16.96
CA GLY A 158 -5.56 2.84 -15.96
C GLY A 158 -4.72 2.71 -14.68
N PRO A 159 -5.17 1.88 -13.73
CA PRO A 159 -6.48 1.22 -13.72
C PRO A 159 -7.62 2.22 -13.51
N ALA A 160 -8.80 1.93 -14.06
CA ALA A 160 -10.01 2.74 -13.83
C ALA A 160 -10.45 2.69 -12.36
N GLU A 161 -10.19 1.54 -11.73
CA GLU A 161 -10.58 1.22 -10.36
C GLU A 161 -9.37 0.64 -9.62
N PRO A 162 -8.47 1.49 -9.10
CA PRO A 162 -7.24 1.05 -8.43
C PRO A 162 -7.48 0.26 -7.13
N LEU A 163 -8.72 0.22 -6.63
CA LEU A 163 -9.11 -0.55 -5.44
C LEU A 163 -10.25 -1.56 -5.73
N GLY A 164 -10.52 -1.87 -7.01
CA GLY A 164 -11.56 -2.83 -7.44
C GLY A 164 -12.93 -2.22 -7.81
N PRO A 165 -13.88 -3.04 -8.31
CA PRO A 165 -15.20 -2.60 -8.81
C PRO A 165 -15.91 -1.56 -7.95
N GLY A 166 -16.20 -0.38 -8.53
CA GLY A 166 -16.86 0.75 -7.87
C GLY A 166 -15.94 1.77 -7.18
N HIS A 167 -14.61 1.59 -7.22
CA HIS A 167 -13.67 2.40 -6.42
C HIS A 167 -12.73 3.24 -7.29
N SER A 168 -13.15 4.47 -7.62
CA SER A 168 -12.28 5.48 -8.23
C SER A 168 -11.72 6.43 -7.18
N LEU A 169 -10.40 6.43 -7.01
CA LEU A 169 -9.68 7.38 -6.14
C LEU A 169 -9.43 8.73 -6.82
N THR A 170 -9.76 8.86 -8.11
CA THR A 170 -9.78 10.15 -8.77
C THR A 170 -11.17 10.73 -8.55
N GLY A 171 -11.27 11.80 -7.75
CA GLY A 171 -12.51 12.57 -7.57
C GLY A 171 -13.02 13.22 -8.86
N ILE A 172 -13.38 12.42 -9.86
CA ILE A 172 -14.17 12.79 -11.01
C ILE A 172 -15.37 11.85 -10.96
N GLN A 173 -16.39 12.23 -10.19
CA GLN A 173 -17.73 11.90 -10.66
C GLN A 173 -17.89 12.60 -12.02
N PRO A 174 -18.35 11.92 -13.08
CA PRO A 174 -18.90 12.67 -14.21
C PRO A 174 -20.01 13.56 -13.63
N LEU A 175 -19.98 14.86 -13.96
CA LEU A 175 -21.08 15.76 -13.65
C LEU A 175 -22.38 15.08 -14.09
N PRO A 176 -23.39 14.91 -13.22
CA PRO A 176 -24.69 14.46 -13.68
C PRO A 176 -25.23 15.51 -14.66
N ALA A 177 -25.86 15.03 -15.74
CA ALA A 177 -26.60 15.87 -16.67
C ALA A 177 -27.75 16.59 -15.95
#